data_AF-A0A4T0B8U8-F1
#
_entry.id   AF-A0A4T0B8U8-F1
#
_cell.length_a   1.000
_cell.length_b   1.000
_cell.length_c   1.000
_cell.angle_alpha   90.00
_cell.angle_beta   90.00
_cell.angle_gamma   90.00
#
_symmetry.space_group_name_H-M   'P 1'
#
loop_
_entity.id
_entity.type
_entity.pdbx_description
1 polymer ?
#
loop_
_entity_poly.entity_id
_entity_poly.type
_entity_poly.pdbx_seq_one_letter_code
_entity_poly.pdbx_strand_id
1 'polypeptide(L)'
;MPSFTEIVYNPYKDHPRRSRMWMVRDTLYRLKIRDKVINFKYADDGDQPSLGIVIDEDDPPVSPFDCGDDCKECFPQFFPATVRVSNAVAQQSILALTEAIQENTASLRSSLAAHADFVVTRWRKKSREKRLTFLEEHSSLYPKKWAAVHLLNAVNYPHSEDEHVYYTGPNSQALFFNTQTEQVSRVQRVPHPRDPEGVVNRFRDTWFLPYLDAEMLSEDPLLLLGLLHHRTVNEPEKWISFDSSHVVLAECFGPIDHVFNPQCVLVQGPDYGKLVSWNARQMHRGEIMGFTKAYFVFTAQSRMMALLRRFVSV
;
A
#
# COMPACT_ATOMS: atom_id res chain seq x y z
N MET A 1 24.24 42.59 16.26
CA MET A 1 23.70 41.38 16.90
C MET A 1 22.20 41.53 17.02
N PRO A 2 21.40 40.84 16.20
CA PRO A 2 19.97 40.74 16.43
C PRO A 2 19.65 39.43 17.16
N SER A 3 18.99 39.57 18.31
CA SER A 3 18.31 38.51 19.04
C SER A 3 17.06 38.08 18.28
N PHE A 4 16.83 36.78 18.17
CA PHE A 4 15.54 36.26 17.70
C PHE A 4 14.91 35.43 18.81
N THR A 5 13.63 35.73 19.06
CA THR A 5 12.79 35.13 20.09
C THR A 5 12.00 33.98 19.47
N GLU A 6 12.03 32.83 20.13
CA GLU A 6 11.27 31.65 19.75
C GLU A 6 9.78 31.85 20.04
N ILE A 7 8.91 31.59 19.06
CA ILE A 7 7.46 31.54 19.26
C ILE A 7 7.08 30.06 19.41
N VAL A 8 6.86 29.64 20.66
CA VAL A 8 6.34 28.32 20.98
C VAL A 8 4.81 28.35 20.91
N TYR A 9 4.23 27.61 19.96
CA TYR A 9 2.80 27.32 19.99
C TYR A 9 2.52 26.29 21.08
N ASN A 10 1.95 26.74 22.20
CA ASN A 10 1.57 25.89 23.32
C ASN A 10 0.32 25.06 22.94
N PRO A 11 0.41 23.71 22.82
CA PRO A 11 -0.75 22.91 22.45
C PRO A 11 -1.60 22.68 23.70
N TYR A 12 -2.69 23.44 23.84
CA TYR A 12 -3.72 23.39 24.89
C TYR A 12 -3.89 22.00 25.55
N LYS A 13 -3.73 21.96 26.87
CA LYS A 13 -3.51 20.76 27.70
C LYS A 13 -4.72 19.87 27.98
N ASP A 14 -5.96 20.29 27.70
CA ASP A 14 -7.12 19.64 28.36
C ASP A 14 -8.19 19.02 27.44
N HIS A 15 -7.84 18.56 26.23
CA HIS A 15 -8.81 17.82 25.40
C HIS A 15 -8.68 16.28 25.62
N PRO A 16 -9.74 15.58 26.06
CA PRO A 16 -9.73 14.13 26.36
C PRO A 16 -9.61 13.21 25.11
N ARG A 17 -9.15 13.73 23.97
CA ARG A 17 -9.07 13.01 22.66
C ARG A 17 -7.63 12.72 22.19
N ARG A 18 -6.63 12.84 23.07
CA ARG A 18 -5.20 12.79 22.71
C ARG A 18 -4.53 11.40 22.73
N SER A 19 -5.24 10.28 22.55
CA SER A 19 -4.51 9.05 22.19
C SER A 19 -4.23 9.08 20.68
N ARG A 20 -2.95 9.04 20.29
CA ARG A 20 -2.49 8.99 18.89
C ARG A 20 -3.16 7.86 18.09
N MET A 21 -3.62 6.80 18.77
CA MET A 21 -4.46 5.73 18.22
C MET A 21 -5.75 6.25 17.56
N TRP A 22 -6.34 7.34 18.06
CA TRP A 22 -7.52 7.95 17.44
C TRP A 22 -7.18 8.73 16.18
N MET A 23 -6.02 9.37 16.07
CA MET A 23 -5.62 10.09 14.85
C MET A 23 -5.25 9.15 13.69
N VAL A 24 -4.66 7.99 14.00
CA VAL A 24 -4.44 6.92 13.00
C VAL A 24 -5.77 6.28 12.58
N ARG A 25 -6.71 6.07 13.52
CA ARG A 25 -8.10 5.72 13.17
C ARG A 25 -8.81 6.80 12.36
N ASP A 26 -8.45 8.07 12.58
CA ASP A 26 -9.02 9.20 11.85
C ASP A 26 -8.44 9.33 10.43
N THR A 27 -7.19 8.88 10.18
CA THR A 27 -6.61 8.73 8.84
C THR A 27 -7.03 7.45 8.11
N LEU A 28 -7.65 6.49 8.81
CA LEU A 28 -8.43 5.43 8.15
C LEU A 28 -9.73 5.98 7.54
N TYR A 29 -10.17 7.19 7.92
CA TYR A 29 -11.17 7.89 7.12
C TYR A 29 -10.53 8.33 5.81
N ARG A 30 -11.25 8.01 4.73
CA ARG A 30 -10.89 8.01 3.30
C ARG A 30 -10.38 9.34 2.70
N LEU A 31 -9.98 10.31 3.52
CA LEU A 31 -9.52 11.63 3.12
C LEU A 31 -8.08 11.85 3.59
N LYS A 32 -7.12 11.73 2.67
CA LYS A 32 -5.75 12.21 2.86
C LYS A 32 -5.80 13.75 2.81
N ILE A 33 -6.07 14.39 3.94
CA ILE A 33 -6.01 15.87 4.05
C ILE A 33 -4.54 16.26 4.14
N ARG A 34 -4.09 17.21 3.29
CA ARG A 34 -2.71 17.70 3.23
C ARG A 34 -2.18 17.94 4.65
N ASP A 35 -2.81 18.77 5.46
CA ASP A 35 -2.42 19.09 6.85
C ASP A 35 -2.22 17.87 7.77
N LYS A 36 -2.90 16.74 7.53
CA LYS A 36 -2.70 15.50 8.31
C LYS A 36 -1.55 14.64 7.79
N VAL A 37 -1.12 14.85 6.55
CA VAL A 37 -0.01 14.17 5.87
C VAL A 37 1.30 14.99 5.94
N ILE A 38 1.23 16.32 5.99
CA ILE A 38 2.39 17.23 6.20
C ILE A 38 2.70 17.52 7.68
N ASN A 39 1.77 17.32 8.64
CA ASN A 39 2.08 17.43 10.07
C ASN A 39 2.90 16.24 10.64
N PHE A 40 3.53 15.45 9.77
CA PHE A 40 4.58 14.51 10.14
C PHE A 40 5.96 15.18 10.19
N LYS A 41 6.03 16.51 10.35
CA LYS A 41 7.28 17.25 10.47
C LYS A 41 8.13 16.72 11.63
N TYR A 42 9.32 16.30 11.20
CA TYR A 42 10.56 16.09 11.93
C TYR A 42 10.85 17.23 12.91
N ALA A 43 11.20 16.84 14.13
CA ALA A 43 12.07 17.60 15.02
C ALA A 43 12.66 16.58 16.00
N ASP A 44 13.88 16.11 15.73
CA ASP A 44 14.99 16.32 16.65
C ASP A 44 16.30 15.92 15.98
N ASP A 45 17.36 16.50 16.51
CA ASP A 45 18.64 16.79 15.87
C ASP A 45 19.39 15.60 15.25
N GLY A 46 20.00 15.87 14.09
CA GLY A 46 21.41 15.51 13.91
C GLY A 46 21.76 14.28 13.08
N ASP A 47 20.83 13.38 12.75
CA ASP A 47 21.14 12.24 11.87
C ASP A 47 20.16 12.14 10.72
N GLN A 48 20.66 12.44 9.51
CA GLN A 48 19.88 12.38 8.28
C GLN A 48 19.72 10.94 7.80
N PRO A 49 18.48 10.49 7.63
CA PRO A 49 18.17 9.32 6.83
C PRO A 49 18.68 9.38 5.41
N SER A 50 19.40 8.33 5.01
CA SER A 50 19.64 8.05 3.59
C SER A 50 18.34 7.65 2.91
N LEU A 51 17.65 8.64 2.35
CA LEU A 51 16.44 8.50 1.56
C LEU A 51 16.71 9.05 0.16
N GLY A 52 15.89 8.68 -0.83
CA GLY A 52 15.89 9.38 -2.11
C GLY A 52 15.71 10.88 -1.92
N ILE A 53 15.82 11.67 -2.99
CA ILE A 53 15.65 13.13 -2.90
C ILE A 53 14.33 13.42 -2.19
N VAL A 54 14.43 13.89 -0.94
CA VAL A 54 13.31 14.45 -0.20
C VAL A 54 12.80 15.57 -1.06
N ILE A 55 11.53 15.49 -1.46
CA ILE A 55 10.87 16.58 -2.16
C ILE A 55 11.04 17.82 -1.28
N ASP A 56 11.72 18.83 -1.81
CA ASP A 56 11.99 20.08 -1.10
C ASP A 56 10.65 20.64 -0.59
N GLU A 57 10.52 20.83 0.73
CA GLU A 57 9.30 21.37 1.33
C GLU A 57 9.07 22.83 0.89
N ASP A 58 10.16 23.56 0.62
CA ASP A 58 10.17 24.96 0.25
C ASP A 58 10.10 25.14 -1.28
N ASP A 59 10.43 24.11 -2.06
CA ASP A 59 10.32 24.05 -3.53
C ASP A 59 9.76 22.71 -4.04
N PRO A 60 8.49 22.39 -3.74
CA PRO A 60 7.90 21.14 -4.22
C PRO A 60 7.82 21.17 -5.75
N PRO A 61 7.96 20.02 -6.44
CA PRO A 61 7.73 19.96 -7.87
C PRO A 61 6.34 20.52 -8.17
N VAL A 62 6.26 21.34 -9.22
CA VAL A 62 5.00 21.91 -9.73
C VAL A 62 3.93 20.84 -9.66
N SER A 63 2.80 21.16 -9.00
CA SER A 63 1.66 20.25 -8.83
C SER A 63 1.49 19.45 -10.13
N PRO A 64 1.54 18.11 -10.12
CA PRO A 64 1.42 17.36 -11.36
C PRO A 64 0.01 17.46 -11.95
N PHE A 65 -0.88 18.23 -11.32
CA PHE A 65 -2.29 18.39 -11.66
C PHE A 65 -2.62 19.87 -11.76
N ASP A 66 -3.34 20.25 -12.81
CA ASP A 66 -3.93 21.58 -12.97
C ASP A 66 -5.20 21.79 -12.13
N CYS A 67 -5.49 20.90 -11.18
CA CYS A 67 -6.54 21.11 -10.19
C CYS A 67 -5.95 21.78 -8.94
N GLY A 68 -6.69 22.71 -8.33
CA GLY A 68 -6.24 23.34 -7.08
C GLY A 68 -5.97 22.33 -5.96
N ASP A 69 -5.14 22.73 -5.00
CA ASP A 69 -4.61 21.90 -3.91
C ASP A 69 -5.69 21.24 -3.02
N ASP A 70 -6.93 21.74 -3.05
CA ASP A 70 -8.07 21.21 -2.28
C ASP A 70 -8.80 20.03 -2.97
N CYS A 71 -8.34 19.59 -4.14
CA CYS A 71 -8.96 18.50 -4.87
C CYS A 71 -8.76 17.15 -4.15
N LYS A 72 -9.85 16.63 -3.58
CA LYS A 72 -9.89 15.38 -2.81
C LYS A 72 -9.61 14.14 -3.68
N GLU A 73 -9.80 14.24 -4.98
CA GLU A 73 -9.61 13.15 -5.93
C GLU A 73 -8.17 13.06 -6.43
N CYS A 74 -7.55 14.20 -6.77
CA CYS A 74 -6.23 14.26 -7.39
C CYS A 74 -5.09 14.21 -6.37
N PHE A 75 -5.21 14.91 -5.25
CA PHE A 75 -4.13 14.95 -4.25
C PHE A 75 -3.75 13.54 -3.74
N PRO A 76 -4.68 12.64 -3.37
CA PRO A 76 -4.32 11.31 -2.84
C PRO A 76 -3.64 10.36 -3.84
N GLN A 77 -3.54 10.72 -5.12
CA GLN A 77 -3.09 9.84 -6.21
C GLN A 77 -1.57 9.67 -6.26
N PHE A 78 -0.83 10.62 -5.72
CA PHE A 78 0.64 10.66 -5.78
C PHE A 78 1.30 10.77 -4.40
N PHE A 79 0.50 10.68 -3.33
CA PHE A 79 0.97 10.78 -1.96
C PHE A 79 0.54 9.57 -1.11
N PRO A 80 1.40 9.06 -0.21
CA PRO A 80 2.79 9.47 0.00
C PRO A 80 3.72 8.91 -1.08
N ALA A 81 4.72 9.68 -1.50
CA ALA A 81 5.81 9.23 -2.35
C ALA A 81 7.14 9.73 -1.78
N THR A 82 8.15 8.86 -1.79
CA THR A 82 9.48 9.14 -1.21
C THR A 82 10.60 9.02 -2.25
N VAL A 83 10.34 8.38 -3.39
CA VAL A 83 11.35 8.16 -4.43
C VAL A 83 10.75 8.41 -5.81
N ARG A 84 11.36 9.26 -6.63
CA ARG A 84 10.98 9.43 -8.04
C ARG A 84 11.59 8.33 -8.92
N VAL A 85 10.81 7.78 -9.85
CA VAL A 85 11.23 6.78 -10.84
C VAL A 85 11.03 7.27 -12.27
N SER A 86 11.86 6.77 -13.20
CA SER A 86 11.74 7.09 -14.62
C SER A 86 10.51 6.43 -15.26
N ASN A 87 10.09 6.93 -16.43
CA ASN A 87 8.96 6.34 -17.17
C ASN A 87 9.22 4.88 -17.56
N ALA A 88 10.46 4.52 -17.88
CA ALA A 88 10.83 3.14 -18.20
C ALA A 88 10.63 2.21 -17.00
N VAL A 89 11.08 2.63 -15.81
CA VAL A 89 10.90 1.85 -14.56
C VAL A 89 9.43 1.77 -14.18
N ALA A 90 8.69 2.86 -14.32
CA ALA A 90 7.24 2.90 -14.06
C ALA A 90 6.49 1.93 -14.99
N GLN A 91 6.81 1.97 -16.29
CA GLN A 91 6.17 1.11 -17.30
C GLN A 91 6.47 -0.36 -17.03
N GLN A 92 7.74 -0.69 -16.78
CA GLN A 92 8.15 -2.06 -16.48
C GLN A 92 7.45 -2.59 -15.21
N SER A 93 7.34 -1.75 -14.18
CA SER A 93 6.73 -2.12 -12.90
C SER A 93 5.24 -2.44 -13.03
N ILE A 94 4.48 -1.59 -13.74
CA ILE A 94 3.05 -1.81 -13.97
C ILE A 94 2.80 -2.94 -14.96
N LEU A 95 3.65 -3.08 -15.99
CA LEU A 95 3.57 -4.19 -16.94
C LEU A 95 3.72 -5.53 -16.20
N ALA A 96 4.78 -5.68 -15.39
CA ALA A 96 5.02 -6.91 -14.63
C ALA A 96 3.85 -7.24 -13.68
N LEU A 97 3.26 -6.23 -13.03
CA LEU A 97 2.07 -6.43 -12.19
C LEU A 97 0.85 -6.86 -13.00
N THR A 98 0.63 -6.26 -14.17
CA THR A 98 -0.50 -6.55 -15.05
C THR A 98 -0.39 -7.96 -15.63
N GLU A 99 0.79 -8.35 -16.11
CA GLU A 99 1.10 -9.70 -16.57
C GLU A 99 0.83 -10.72 -15.46
N ALA A 100 1.35 -10.48 -14.25
CA ALA A 100 1.12 -11.37 -13.11
C ALA A 100 -0.37 -11.49 -12.73
N ILE A 101 -1.14 -10.40 -12.80
CA ILE A 101 -2.59 -10.43 -12.57
C ILE A 101 -3.27 -11.30 -13.63
N GLN A 102 -2.96 -11.09 -14.91
CA GLN A 102 -3.57 -11.81 -16.01
C GLN A 102 -3.22 -13.30 -15.99
N GLU A 103 -1.95 -13.64 -15.80
CA GLU A 103 -1.48 -15.02 -15.71
C GLU A 103 -2.14 -15.78 -14.56
N ASN A 104 -2.18 -15.18 -13.36
CA ASN A 104 -2.82 -15.82 -12.21
C ASN A 104 -4.33 -15.95 -12.40
N THR A 105 -4.98 -14.96 -13.01
CA THR A 105 -6.41 -15.01 -13.34
C THR A 105 -6.72 -16.11 -14.34
N ALA A 106 -5.96 -16.22 -15.42
CA ALA A 106 -6.13 -17.26 -16.43
C ALA A 106 -5.88 -18.66 -15.85
N SER A 107 -4.83 -18.81 -15.03
CA SER A 107 -4.53 -20.06 -14.33
C SER A 107 -5.66 -20.48 -13.39
N LEU A 108 -6.19 -19.54 -12.61
CA LEU A 108 -7.33 -19.76 -11.71
C LEU A 108 -8.59 -20.17 -12.47
N ARG A 109 -8.97 -19.42 -13.51
CA ARG A 109 -10.13 -19.73 -14.36
C ARG A 109 -10.02 -21.12 -14.96
N SER A 110 -8.84 -21.48 -15.48
CA SER A 110 -8.58 -22.81 -16.05
C SER A 110 -8.71 -23.92 -15.02
N SER A 111 -8.13 -23.71 -13.83
CA SER A 111 -8.16 -24.69 -12.73
C SER A 111 -9.58 -24.90 -12.21
N LEU A 112 -10.36 -23.83 -12.09
CA LEU A 112 -11.76 -23.90 -11.64
C LEU A 112 -12.66 -24.53 -12.69
N ALA A 113 -12.46 -24.22 -13.98
CA ALA A 113 -13.21 -24.87 -15.06
C ALA A 113 -13.03 -26.41 -15.05
N ALA A 114 -11.83 -26.88 -14.70
CA ALA A 114 -11.54 -28.32 -14.64
C ALA A 114 -11.96 -28.97 -13.31
N HIS A 115 -11.87 -28.26 -12.18
CA HIS A 115 -11.87 -28.87 -10.85
C HIS A 115 -12.71 -28.16 -9.78
N ALA A 116 -13.59 -27.22 -10.14
CA ALA A 116 -14.37 -26.43 -9.17
C ALA A 116 -15.13 -27.29 -8.14
N ASP A 117 -15.83 -28.34 -8.57
CA ASP A 117 -16.61 -29.20 -7.67
C ASP A 117 -15.73 -29.90 -6.63
N PHE A 118 -14.53 -30.31 -7.04
CA PHE A 118 -13.56 -30.93 -6.14
C PHE A 118 -13.01 -29.91 -5.13
N VAL A 119 -12.64 -28.71 -5.59
CA VAL A 119 -12.17 -27.62 -4.72
C VAL A 119 -13.22 -27.26 -3.66
N VAL A 120 -14.47 -27.06 -4.09
CA VAL A 120 -15.61 -26.73 -3.21
C VAL A 120 -15.83 -27.86 -2.20
N THR A 121 -15.88 -29.11 -2.67
CA THR A 121 -16.14 -30.27 -1.81
C THR A 121 -15.02 -30.48 -0.79
N ARG A 122 -13.76 -30.40 -1.22
CA ARG A 122 -12.58 -30.57 -0.35
C ARG A 122 -12.51 -29.46 0.69
N TRP A 123 -12.75 -28.21 0.29
CA TRP A 123 -12.72 -27.08 1.21
C TRP A 123 -13.83 -27.14 2.26
N ARG A 124 -15.08 -27.42 1.83
CA ARG A 124 -16.23 -27.54 2.75
C ARG A 124 -16.09 -28.70 3.73
N LYS A 125 -15.39 -29.78 3.36
CA LYS A 125 -15.13 -30.93 4.24
C LYS A 125 -14.06 -30.66 5.31
N LYS A 126 -13.22 -29.64 5.16
CA LYS A 126 -12.21 -29.29 6.18
C LYS A 126 -12.89 -28.64 7.40
N SER A 127 -12.54 -29.11 8.60
CA SER A 127 -12.91 -28.43 9.84
C SER A 127 -12.34 -27.00 9.87
N ARG A 128 -12.89 -26.13 10.71
CA ARG A 128 -12.36 -24.77 10.93
C ARG A 128 -10.85 -24.79 11.19
N GLU A 129 -10.40 -25.65 12.11
CA GLU A 129 -8.99 -25.81 12.46
C GLU A 129 -8.13 -26.20 11.25
N LYS A 130 -8.57 -27.21 10.47
CA LYS A 130 -7.85 -27.60 9.23
C LYS A 130 -7.85 -26.53 8.15
N ARG A 131 -8.84 -25.64 8.13
CA ARG A 131 -8.87 -24.48 7.23
C ARG A 131 -7.90 -23.41 7.70
N LEU A 132 -7.86 -23.13 9.00
CA LEU A 132 -6.93 -22.16 9.60
C LEU A 132 -5.47 -22.57 9.35
N THR A 133 -5.09 -23.80 9.72
CA THR A 133 -3.73 -24.30 9.49
C THR A 133 -3.33 -24.21 8.02
N PHE A 134 -4.25 -24.59 7.12
CA PHE A 134 -4.00 -24.48 5.68
C PHE A 134 -3.77 -23.03 5.24
N LEU A 135 -4.55 -22.08 5.74
CA LEU A 135 -4.39 -20.65 5.42
C LEU A 135 -3.06 -20.10 5.95
N GLU A 136 -2.65 -20.48 7.16
CA GLU A 136 -1.38 -20.06 7.76
C GLU A 136 -0.16 -20.63 7.00
N GLU A 137 -0.25 -21.86 6.51
CA GLU A 137 0.83 -22.51 5.75
C GLU A 137 1.01 -21.93 4.33
N HIS A 138 -0.07 -21.45 3.72
CA HIS A 138 -0.10 -21.09 2.29
C HIS A 138 -0.26 -19.59 2.03
N SER A 139 -0.21 -18.75 3.07
CA SER A 139 -0.34 -17.30 2.94
C SER A 139 0.49 -16.53 3.96
N SER A 140 0.66 -15.23 3.71
CA SER A 140 1.17 -14.28 4.71
C SER A 140 0.03 -13.47 5.33
N LEU A 141 -1.14 -14.08 5.47
CA LEU A 141 -2.27 -13.50 6.20
C LEU A 141 -1.98 -13.53 7.70
N TYR A 142 -2.47 -12.51 8.41
CA TYR A 142 -2.39 -12.49 9.86
C TYR A 142 -3.29 -13.61 10.43
N PRO A 143 -2.81 -14.34 11.46
CA PRO A 143 -3.50 -15.53 11.94
C PRO A 143 -4.81 -15.25 12.67
N LYS A 144 -4.99 -14.03 13.20
CA LYS A 144 -6.17 -13.66 14.02
C LYS A 144 -7.06 -12.65 13.33
N LYS A 145 -8.34 -12.65 13.74
CA LYS A 145 -9.31 -11.64 13.35
C LYS A 145 -8.86 -10.23 13.66
N TRP A 146 -9.38 -9.28 12.86
CA TRP A 146 -9.06 -7.86 12.99
C TRP A 146 -7.58 -7.60 12.80
N ALA A 147 -6.99 -8.27 11.80
CA ALA A 147 -5.58 -8.20 11.48
C ALA A 147 -5.04 -6.77 11.39
N ALA A 148 -5.79 -5.85 10.78
CA ALA A 148 -5.48 -4.43 10.75
C ALA A 148 -5.23 -3.86 12.15
N VAL A 149 -6.06 -4.17 13.14
CA VAL A 149 -5.91 -3.69 14.53
C VAL A 149 -4.65 -4.26 15.17
N HIS A 150 -4.40 -5.56 14.98
CA HIS A 150 -3.21 -6.20 15.54
C HIS A 150 -1.92 -5.67 14.92
N LEU A 151 -1.89 -5.52 13.59
CA LEU A 151 -0.75 -4.95 12.89
C LEU A 151 -0.52 -3.51 13.30
N LEU A 152 -1.58 -2.69 13.39
CA LEU A 152 -1.49 -1.32 13.90
C LEU A 152 -0.92 -1.28 15.31
N ASN A 153 -1.31 -2.18 16.21
CA ASN A 153 -0.75 -2.22 17.56
C ASN A 153 0.73 -2.67 17.57
N ALA A 154 1.10 -3.62 16.71
CA ALA A 154 2.46 -4.14 16.62
C ALA A 154 3.45 -3.08 16.13
N VAL A 155 3.07 -2.28 15.13
CA VAL A 155 3.92 -1.21 14.57
C VAL A 155 3.82 0.13 15.31
N ASN A 156 2.87 0.29 16.24
CA ASN A 156 2.71 1.50 17.05
C ASN A 156 3.09 1.29 18.53
N TYR A 157 3.87 0.24 18.85
CA TYR A 157 4.38 0.08 20.21
C TYR A 157 5.31 1.26 20.54
N PRO A 158 5.10 1.98 21.65
CA PRO A 158 5.81 3.22 21.93
C PRO A 158 7.26 2.91 22.32
N HIS A 159 8.19 3.16 21.41
CA HIS A 159 9.49 3.69 21.83
C HIS A 159 9.33 5.21 22.01
N SER A 160 10.15 5.80 22.89
CA SER A 160 10.02 7.14 23.45
C SER A 160 9.71 8.22 22.41
N GLU A 161 9.11 9.34 22.86
CA GLU A 161 8.69 10.45 22.00
C GLU A 161 9.83 11.02 21.12
N ASP A 162 11.08 10.74 21.49
CA ASP A 162 12.33 11.27 20.92
C ASP A 162 12.92 10.46 19.74
N GLU A 163 12.35 9.31 19.34
CA GLU A 163 12.89 8.48 18.24
C GLU A 163 11.87 8.28 17.09
N HIS A 164 11.59 9.34 16.33
CA HIS A 164 10.76 9.23 15.12
C HIS A 164 11.55 9.50 13.85
N VAL A 165 12.07 8.44 13.24
CA VAL A 165 12.72 8.50 11.93
C VAL A 165 12.04 7.50 10.98
N TYR A 166 11.44 8.00 9.90
CA TYR A 166 10.67 7.20 8.94
C TYR A 166 11.54 6.66 7.80
N TYR A 167 11.41 5.35 7.53
CA TYR A 167 11.96 4.68 6.33
C TYR A 167 11.01 3.57 5.89
N THR A 168 10.60 3.55 4.62
CA THR A 168 9.68 2.53 4.11
C THR A 168 10.26 1.81 2.90
N GLY A 169 10.23 0.46 2.94
CA GLY A 169 10.64 -0.42 1.85
C GLY A 169 11.43 -1.65 2.34
N PRO A 170 10.93 -2.88 2.16
CA PRO A 170 11.52 -4.05 2.81
C PRO A 170 12.75 -4.69 2.15
N ASN A 171 13.06 -4.38 0.88
CA ASN A 171 14.14 -5.05 0.15
C ASN A 171 14.58 -4.26 -1.10
N SER A 172 15.58 -3.40 -0.97
CA SER A 172 16.33 -2.92 -2.13
C SER A 172 17.77 -2.60 -1.74
N GLN A 173 18.75 -3.16 -2.46
CA GLN A 173 19.99 -2.45 -2.72
C GLN A 173 19.57 -1.20 -3.51
N ALA A 174 19.39 -0.08 -2.82
CA ALA A 174 18.91 1.13 -3.46
C ALA A 174 20.05 1.72 -4.31
N LEU A 175 19.75 2.02 -5.57
CA LEU A 175 20.61 2.86 -6.40
C LEU A 175 20.26 4.31 -6.07
N PHE A 176 21.16 4.98 -5.37
CA PHE A 176 21.11 6.41 -5.12
C PHE A 176 21.51 7.13 -6.40
N PHE A 177 20.65 8.03 -6.90
CA PHE A 177 20.99 8.91 -8.01
C PHE A 177 21.14 10.34 -7.48
N ASN A 178 22.34 10.89 -7.61
CA ASN A 178 22.62 12.28 -7.26
C ASN A 178 22.22 13.17 -8.44
N THR A 179 21.23 14.04 -8.29
CA THR A 179 20.78 14.94 -9.36
C THR A 179 21.72 16.11 -9.63
N GLN A 180 22.62 16.43 -8.71
CA GLN A 180 23.62 17.49 -8.89
C GLN A 180 24.87 16.98 -9.61
N THR A 181 25.21 15.70 -9.43
CA THR A 181 26.42 15.09 -10.01
C THR A 181 26.15 14.02 -11.07
N GLU A 182 24.88 13.68 -11.30
CA GLU A 182 24.41 12.60 -12.18
C GLU A 182 24.97 11.20 -11.85
N GLN A 183 25.53 11.02 -10.65
CA GLN A 183 26.16 9.76 -10.25
C GLN A 183 25.19 8.78 -9.59
N VAL A 184 25.40 7.49 -9.86
CA VAL A 184 24.69 6.38 -9.24
C VAL A 184 25.57 5.70 -8.18
N SER A 185 25.13 5.60 -6.93
CA SER A 185 25.83 4.83 -5.88
C SER A 185 24.92 3.77 -5.24
N ARG A 186 25.51 2.72 -4.64
CA ARG A 186 24.76 1.65 -3.96
C ARG A 186 24.67 1.97 -2.47
N VAL A 187 23.46 1.94 -1.93
CA VAL A 187 23.21 2.16 -0.50
C VAL A 187 22.51 0.95 0.11
N GLN A 188 22.95 0.57 1.32
CA GLN A 188 22.35 -0.49 2.12
C GLN A 188 21.37 0.12 3.12
N ARG A 189 20.09 -0.27 3.05
CA ARG A 189 19.06 0.18 4.01
C ARG A 189 19.05 -0.69 5.28
N VAL A 190 18.77 -0.07 6.43
CA VAL A 190 18.67 -0.68 7.77
C VAL A 190 17.18 -0.88 8.13
N PRO A 191 16.79 -1.93 8.89
CA PRO A 191 15.39 -2.16 9.28
C PRO A 191 14.76 -0.97 10.00
N HIS A 192 13.47 -0.72 9.74
CA HIS A 192 12.75 0.40 10.34
C HIS A 192 12.64 0.27 11.87
N PRO A 193 12.86 1.34 12.67
CA PRO A 193 12.75 1.28 14.13
C PRO A 193 11.39 0.77 14.65
N ARG A 194 10.30 0.96 13.88
CA ARG A 194 8.95 0.47 14.21
C ARG A 194 8.60 -0.90 13.63
N ASP A 195 9.54 -1.58 12.97
CA ASP A 195 9.36 -2.98 12.54
C ASP A 195 10.59 -3.86 12.86
N PRO A 196 11.07 -3.85 14.11
CA PRO A 196 12.29 -4.59 14.48
C PRO A 196 12.12 -6.11 14.30
N GLU A 197 10.88 -6.61 14.37
CA GLU A 197 10.55 -8.03 14.20
C GLU A 197 10.22 -8.42 12.74
N GLY A 198 10.26 -7.47 11.79
CA GLY A 198 9.95 -7.74 10.39
C GLY A 198 8.48 -8.13 10.14
N VAL A 199 7.56 -7.67 10.99
CA VAL A 199 6.10 -7.80 10.91
C VAL A 199 5.57 -7.36 9.56
N VAL A 200 6.12 -6.30 8.97
CA VAL A 200 5.72 -5.80 7.64
C VAL A 200 5.95 -6.86 6.57
N ASN A 201 7.14 -7.48 6.61
CA ASN A 201 7.51 -8.55 5.70
C ASN A 201 6.76 -9.85 5.98
N ARG A 202 6.59 -10.20 7.26
CA ARG A 202 5.95 -11.44 7.70
C ARG A 202 4.49 -11.52 7.29
N PHE A 203 3.75 -10.41 7.38
CA PHE A 203 2.31 -10.38 7.12
C PHE A 203 1.95 -9.57 5.86
N ARG A 204 2.81 -9.67 4.84
CA ARG A 204 2.74 -8.83 3.65
C ARG A 204 1.41 -8.89 2.90
N ASP A 205 0.74 -10.05 2.82
CA ASP A 205 -0.60 -10.16 2.22
C ASP A 205 -1.61 -9.28 2.96
N THR A 206 -1.56 -9.30 4.29
CA THR A 206 -2.50 -8.55 5.16
C THR A 206 -2.41 -7.05 4.96
N TRP A 207 -1.20 -6.51 4.76
CA TRP A 207 -1.03 -5.06 4.54
C TRP A 207 -1.75 -4.55 3.29
N PHE A 208 -1.78 -5.37 2.23
CA PHE A 208 -2.49 -5.05 0.99
C PHE A 208 -3.97 -5.49 1.01
N LEU A 209 -4.30 -6.50 1.80
CA LEU A 209 -5.61 -7.13 1.88
C LEU A 209 -6.14 -7.08 3.32
N PRO A 210 -6.30 -5.88 3.92
CA PRO A 210 -6.53 -5.75 5.37
C PRO A 210 -7.92 -6.20 5.82
N TYR A 211 -8.79 -6.51 4.86
CA TYR A 211 -10.11 -7.11 5.07
C TYR A 211 -10.05 -8.64 5.11
N LEU A 212 -8.88 -9.25 4.94
CA LEU A 212 -8.66 -10.69 5.03
C LEU A 212 -7.76 -11.03 6.22
N ASP A 213 -8.14 -12.08 6.93
CA ASP A 213 -7.31 -12.74 7.92
C ASP A 213 -7.61 -14.25 7.93
N ALA A 214 -6.65 -15.03 8.42
CA ALA A 214 -6.73 -16.49 8.35
C ALA A 214 -7.88 -17.03 9.21
N GLU A 215 -8.10 -16.45 10.38
CA GLU A 215 -9.18 -16.85 11.28
C GLU A 215 -10.56 -16.62 10.66
N MET A 216 -10.82 -15.44 10.09
CA MET A 216 -12.07 -15.09 9.40
C MET A 216 -12.34 -16.07 8.25
N LEU A 217 -11.37 -16.28 7.35
CA LEU A 217 -11.53 -17.19 6.21
C LEU A 217 -11.70 -18.67 6.64
N SER A 218 -11.22 -19.02 7.84
CA SER A 218 -11.36 -20.37 8.40
C SER A 218 -12.73 -20.64 9.02
N GLU A 219 -13.54 -19.63 9.32
CA GLU A 219 -14.81 -19.82 10.03
C GLU A 219 -15.90 -20.36 9.12
N ASP A 220 -16.23 -19.62 8.06
CA ASP A 220 -17.25 -20.01 7.09
C ASP A 220 -16.57 -20.38 5.77
N PRO A 221 -16.74 -21.64 5.29
CA PRO A 221 -16.08 -22.08 4.07
C PRO A 221 -16.54 -21.28 2.85
N LEU A 222 -17.72 -20.65 2.92
CA LEU A 222 -18.25 -19.82 1.84
C LEU A 222 -17.50 -18.50 1.66
N LEU A 223 -16.76 -18.01 2.67
CA LEU A 223 -16.02 -16.75 2.55
C LEU A 223 -14.90 -16.87 1.50
N LEU A 224 -14.07 -17.92 1.61
CA LEU A 224 -13.01 -18.15 0.64
C LEU A 224 -13.57 -18.49 -0.75
N LEU A 225 -14.62 -19.32 -0.80
CA LEU A 225 -15.24 -19.72 -2.07
C LEU A 225 -15.95 -18.55 -2.77
N GLY A 226 -16.61 -17.68 -2.01
CA GLY A 226 -17.22 -16.46 -2.51
C GLY A 226 -16.17 -15.49 -3.04
N LEU A 227 -15.07 -15.30 -2.30
CA LEU A 227 -13.95 -14.48 -2.76
C LEU A 227 -13.36 -15.03 -4.08
N LEU A 228 -13.16 -16.34 -4.16
CA LEU A 228 -12.66 -17.04 -5.35
C LEU A 228 -13.59 -16.85 -6.55
N HIS A 229 -14.89 -17.05 -6.36
CA HIS A 229 -15.91 -16.86 -7.39
C HIS A 229 -15.92 -15.42 -7.91
N HIS A 230 -16.05 -14.44 -7.02
CA HIS A 230 -16.18 -13.05 -7.43
C HIS A 230 -14.92 -12.49 -8.08
N ARG A 231 -13.73 -12.89 -7.62
CA ARG A 231 -12.44 -12.48 -8.22
C ARG A 231 -12.14 -13.15 -9.56
N THR A 232 -12.78 -14.29 -9.88
CA THR A 232 -12.53 -15.00 -11.14
C THR A 232 -13.59 -14.72 -12.21
N VAL A 233 -14.84 -14.42 -11.83
CA VAL A 233 -15.90 -14.09 -12.81
C VAL A 233 -15.78 -12.65 -13.33
N ASN A 234 -15.17 -11.75 -12.57
CA ASN A 234 -15.03 -10.34 -12.94
C ASN A 234 -13.61 -10.01 -13.39
N GLU A 235 -13.48 -9.03 -14.28
CA GLU A 235 -12.18 -8.48 -14.68
C GLU A 235 -11.57 -7.59 -13.57
N PRO A 236 -10.23 -7.45 -13.50
CA PRO A 236 -9.54 -6.65 -12.48
C PRO A 236 -10.03 -5.20 -12.40
N GLU A 237 -10.39 -4.59 -13.52
CA GLU A 237 -10.93 -3.23 -13.58
C GLU A 237 -12.18 -3.02 -12.71
N LYS A 238 -13.02 -4.06 -12.53
CA LYS A 238 -14.25 -3.96 -11.71
C LYS A 238 -13.95 -3.83 -10.22
N TRP A 239 -12.72 -4.15 -9.81
CA TRP A 239 -12.30 -4.11 -8.41
C TRP A 239 -11.53 -2.84 -8.05
N ILE A 240 -11.20 -1.98 -9.01
CA ILE A 240 -10.35 -0.80 -8.79
C ILE A 240 -10.83 0.07 -7.63
N SER A 241 -12.13 0.39 -7.57
CA SER A 241 -12.68 1.22 -6.49
C SER A 241 -12.55 0.53 -5.12
N PHE A 242 -12.86 -0.77 -5.07
CA PHE A 242 -12.74 -1.55 -3.86
C PHE A 242 -11.28 -1.66 -3.40
N ASP A 243 -10.37 -2.07 -4.28
CA ASP A 243 -8.95 -2.25 -3.96
C ASP A 243 -8.30 -0.91 -3.58
N SER A 244 -8.61 0.18 -4.31
CA SER A 244 -8.16 1.53 -3.97
C SER A 244 -8.59 1.97 -2.57
N SER A 245 -9.75 1.54 -2.08
CA SER A 245 -10.23 1.92 -0.75
C SER A 245 -9.56 1.14 0.38
N HIS A 246 -8.90 0.01 0.07
CA HIS A 246 -8.31 -0.89 1.05
C HIS A 246 -6.77 -0.89 1.07
N VAL A 247 -6.10 -0.24 0.11
CA VAL A 247 -4.63 -0.11 0.14
C VAL A 247 -4.10 0.92 1.13
N VAL A 248 -4.96 1.64 1.85
CA VAL A 248 -4.57 2.72 2.77
C VAL A 248 -3.54 2.25 3.80
N LEU A 249 -3.68 1.04 4.36
CA LEU A 249 -2.68 0.52 5.31
C LEU A 249 -1.33 0.27 4.63
N ALA A 250 -1.32 -0.31 3.44
CA ALA A 250 -0.08 -0.46 2.69
C ALA A 250 0.54 0.93 2.38
N GLU A 251 -0.25 1.91 2.00
CA GLU A 251 0.22 3.27 1.75
C GLU A 251 0.78 3.95 3.01
N CYS A 252 0.25 3.67 4.21
CA CYS A 252 0.76 4.25 5.45
C CYS A 252 2.02 3.56 5.97
N PHE A 253 2.14 2.24 5.81
CA PHE A 253 3.19 1.44 6.45
C PHE A 253 4.27 0.96 5.48
N GLY A 254 4.10 1.16 4.17
CA GLY A 254 5.14 0.93 3.17
C GLY A 254 5.69 -0.49 3.08
N PRO A 255 4.84 -1.54 2.91
CA PRO A 255 5.29 -2.90 2.60
C PRO A 255 5.93 -3.03 1.20
N ILE A 256 5.91 -1.94 0.43
CA ILE A 256 6.65 -1.69 -0.82
C ILE A 256 7.13 -0.24 -0.81
N ASP A 257 8.10 0.08 -1.66
CA ASP A 257 8.60 1.45 -1.81
C ASP A 257 7.51 2.40 -2.32
N HIS A 258 7.48 3.62 -1.76
CA HIS A 258 6.60 4.70 -2.18
C HIS A 258 7.18 5.45 -3.38
N VAL A 259 6.89 4.96 -4.58
CA VAL A 259 7.45 5.49 -5.82
C VAL A 259 6.56 6.54 -6.49
N PHE A 260 7.17 7.61 -6.99
CA PHE A 260 6.54 8.68 -7.76
C PHE A 260 6.94 8.61 -9.24
N ASN A 261 5.95 8.70 -10.12
CA ASN A 261 6.15 9.01 -11.54
C ASN A 261 5.04 9.98 -11.96
N PRO A 262 5.32 11.00 -12.80
CA PRO A 262 4.31 11.98 -13.21
C PRO A 262 3.24 11.41 -14.15
N GLN A 263 3.46 10.24 -14.76
CA GLN A 263 2.42 9.56 -15.55
C GLN A 263 1.32 9.01 -14.64
N CYS A 264 0.16 8.80 -15.24
CA CYS A 264 -0.94 8.02 -14.69
C CYS A 264 -0.99 6.64 -15.34
N VAL A 265 -1.83 5.77 -14.80
CA VAL A 265 -2.10 4.42 -15.29
C VAL A 265 -3.56 4.34 -15.72
N LEU A 266 -3.83 3.81 -16.90
CA LEU A 266 -5.20 3.45 -17.31
C LEU A 266 -5.70 2.28 -16.47
N VAL A 267 -6.85 2.45 -15.83
CA VAL A 267 -7.43 1.46 -14.90
C VAL A 267 -8.75 0.89 -15.40
N GLN A 268 -9.12 1.18 -16.65
CA GLN A 268 -10.32 0.68 -17.31
C GLN A 268 -10.03 0.37 -18.78
N GLY A 269 -10.79 -0.57 -19.34
CA GLY A 269 -10.78 -0.89 -20.76
C GLY A 269 -9.63 -1.82 -21.20
N PRO A 270 -9.46 -2.00 -22.51
CA PRO A 270 -8.52 -2.98 -23.07
C PRO A 270 -7.04 -2.64 -22.82
N ASP A 271 -6.74 -1.36 -22.58
CA ASP A 271 -5.39 -0.84 -22.29
C ASP A 271 -5.10 -0.81 -20.78
N TYR A 272 -5.73 -1.67 -19.98
CA TYR A 272 -5.54 -1.76 -18.53
C TYR A 272 -4.04 -1.90 -18.16
N GLY A 273 -3.53 -0.99 -17.34
CA GLY A 273 -2.11 -0.94 -16.95
C GLY A 273 -1.23 -0.05 -17.84
N LYS A 274 -1.74 0.54 -18.92
CA LYS A 274 -0.95 1.42 -19.78
C LYS A 274 -0.65 2.76 -19.11
N LEU A 275 0.61 3.21 -19.22
CA LEU A 275 0.99 4.56 -18.78
C LEU A 275 0.42 5.61 -19.73
N VAL A 276 -0.14 6.67 -19.16
CA VAL A 276 -0.72 7.80 -19.88
C VAL A 276 -0.38 9.10 -19.18
N SER A 277 -0.42 10.20 -19.93
CA SER A 277 -0.29 11.53 -19.33
C SER A 277 -1.48 11.84 -18.43
N TRP A 278 -1.25 12.68 -17.42
CA TRP A 278 -2.31 13.11 -16.52
C TRP A 278 -3.42 13.86 -17.28
N ASN A 279 -4.67 13.64 -16.85
CA ASN A 279 -5.83 14.35 -17.34
C ASN A 279 -6.89 14.47 -16.23
N ALA A 280 -7.24 15.70 -15.84
CA ALA A 280 -8.22 15.96 -14.79
C ALA A 280 -9.57 15.25 -15.00
N ARG A 281 -10.12 15.32 -16.20
CA ARG A 281 -11.45 14.75 -16.48
C ARG A 281 -11.43 13.24 -16.38
N GLN A 282 -10.40 12.60 -16.91
CA GLN A 282 -10.24 11.15 -16.84
C GLN A 282 -9.99 10.68 -15.41
N MET A 283 -9.18 11.41 -14.64
CA MET A 283 -8.92 11.12 -13.22
C MET A 283 -10.23 11.18 -12.40
N HIS A 284 -11.01 12.23 -12.58
CA HIS A 284 -12.29 12.42 -11.86
C HIS A 284 -13.36 11.41 -12.28
N ARG A 285 -13.27 10.85 -13.49
CA ARG A 285 -14.10 9.73 -13.94
C ARG A 285 -13.60 8.36 -13.48
N GLY A 286 -12.42 8.30 -12.87
CA GLY A 286 -11.77 7.05 -12.48
C GLY A 286 -11.28 6.21 -13.65
N GLU A 287 -11.06 6.80 -14.83
CA GLU A 287 -10.50 6.14 -16.01
C GLU A 287 -8.98 5.95 -15.88
N ILE A 288 -8.32 6.89 -15.19
CA ILE A 288 -6.89 6.87 -14.90
C ILE A 288 -6.65 7.02 -13.39
N MET A 289 -5.50 6.53 -12.93
CA MET A 289 -5.05 6.62 -11.55
C MET A 289 -3.60 7.12 -11.52
N GLY A 290 -3.23 7.94 -10.53
CA GLY A 290 -1.84 8.39 -10.41
C GLY A 290 -0.90 7.19 -10.18
N PHE A 291 0.29 7.22 -10.77
CA PHE A 291 1.19 6.07 -10.76
C PHE A 291 1.46 5.53 -9.36
N THR A 292 1.73 6.40 -8.38
CA THR A 292 2.00 5.98 -7.00
C THR A 292 0.86 5.15 -6.45
N LYS A 293 -0.38 5.66 -6.52
CA LYS A 293 -1.56 4.94 -6.05
C LYS A 293 -1.83 3.67 -6.86
N ALA A 294 -1.69 3.74 -8.18
CA ALA A 294 -1.85 2.60 -9.07
C ALA A 294 -0.87 1.48 -8.72
N TYR A 295 0.38 1.80 -8.38
CA TYR A 295 1.39 0.82 -8.00
C TYR A 295 0.96 0.00 -6.76
N PHE A 296 0.38 0.64 -5.75
CA PHE A 296 -0.19 -0.05 -4.58
C PHE A 296 -1.42 -0.90 -4.96
N VAL A 297 -2.35 -0.36 -5.76
CA VAL A 297 -3.58 -1.06 -6.16
C VAL A 297 -3.28 -2.30 -7.01
N PHE A 298 -2.41 -2.16 -8.01
CA PHE A 298 -2.01 -3.28 -8.87
C PHE A 298 -1.20 -4.32 -8.09
N THR A 299 -0.38 -3.89 -7.12
CA THR A 299 0.27 -4.82 -6.18
C THR A 299 -0.76 -5.60 -5.37
N ALA A 300 -1.77 -4.93 -4.81
CA ALA A 300 -2.84 -5.59 -4.06
C ALA A 300 -3.60 -6.62 -4.91
N GLN A 301 -3.93 -6.28 -6.15
CA GLN A 301 -4.59 -7.19 -7.08
C GLN A 301 -3.71 -8.39 -7.45
N SER A 302 -2.45 -8.15 -7.79
CA SER A 302 -1.49 -9.22 -8.08
C SER A 302 -1.37 -10.19 -6.91
N ARG A 303 -1.26 -9.65 -5.69
CA ARG A 303 -1.22 -10.46 -4.46
C ARG A 303 -2.51 -11.24 -4.22
N MET A 304 -3.68 -10.64 -4.41
CA MET A 304 -4.97 -11.32 -4.30
C MET A 304 -5.05 -12.52 -5.25
N MET A 305 -4.71 -12.33 -6.52
CA MET A 305 -4.78 -13.42 -7.50
C MET A 305 -3.75 -14.52 -7.22
N ALA A 306 -2.54 -14.16 -6.81
CA ALA A 306 -1.53 -15.13 -6.38
C ALA A 306 -1.96 -15.90 -5.12
N LEU A 307 -2.57 -15.23 -4.14
CA LEU A 307 -3.12 -15.83 -2.93
C LEU A 307 -4.20 -16.86 -3.28
N LEU A 308 -5.19 -16.47 -4.08
CA LEU A 308 -6.26 -17.38 -4.51
C LEU A 308 -5.73 -18.57 -5.31
N ARG A 309 -4.74 -18.35 -6.18
CA ARG A 309 -4.11 -19.42 -6.95
C ARG A 309 -3.48 -20.48 -6.04
N ARG A 310 -2.76 -20.07 -4.99
CA ARG A 310 -2.17 -21.00 -4.01
C ARG A 310 -3.21 -21.92 -3.36
N PHE A 311 -4.45 -21.46 -3.18
CA PHE A 311 -5.49 -22.28 -2.58
C PHE A 311 -6.15 -23.28 -3.54
N VAL A 312 -6.07 -23.03 -4.84
CA VAL A 312 -6.62 -23.94 -5.86
C VAL A 312 -5.59 -24.96 -6.33
N SER A 313 -4.30 -24.63 -6.28
CA SER A 313 -3.20 -25.48 -6.75
C SER A 313 -2.77 -26.61 -5.78
N VAL A 314 -3.37 -26.72 -4.59
CA VAL A 314 -2.98 -27.67 -3.51
C VAL A 314 -4.07 -28.66 -3.18
#